data_AF-A0A7X9X5U8-F1
#
_entry.id   AF-A0A7X9X5U8-F1
#
_cell.length_a   1.000
_cell.length_b   1.000
_cell.length_c   1.000
_cell.angle_alpha   90.00
_cell.angle_beta   90.00
_cell.angle_gamma   90.00
#
_symmetry.space_group_name_H-M   'P 1'
#
loop_
_entity.id
_entity.type
_entity.pdbx_description
1 polymer ?
#
loop_
_entity_poly.entity_id
_entity_poly.type
_entity_poly.pdbx_seq_one_letter_code
_entity_poly.pdbx_strand_id
1 'polypeptide(L)'
;MRILKFSGAMIVSVAMAACAQPPSDQREFAHVQWLPAIKAIIQSGDLADHRSVATQLNLILVAKEPVPVTDLDGKITGESIDVETVPPAKSFDNGKIRFRYGVYIPNDHSYRRAILIVRNIGLSECITVPDIYETFGYVRQTTYAHSANRTAGYHFKAANTIDLYFTFADEHTKCAEEVAIFQNRWK
;
A
#
# COMPACT_ATOMS: atom_id res chain seq x y z
N MET A 1 -70.98 15.39 -33.08
CA MET A 1 -70.41 14.08 -32.72
C MET A 1 -68.95 14.03 -33.15
N ARG A 2 -68.02 14.23 -32.20
CA ARG A 2 -66.60 13.85 -32.29
C ARG A 2 -66.03 13.91 -30.87
N ILE A 3 -65.76 12.74 -30.31
CA ILE A 3 -65.14 12.56 -28.99
C ILE A 3 -63.66 12.37 -29.28
N LEU A 4 -62.80 13.29 -28.85
CA LEU A 4 -61.35 13.02 -28.74
C LEU A 4 -61.03 12.66 -27.30
N LYS A 5 -60.74 11.37 -27.08
CA LYS A 5 -60.09 10.88 -25.87
C LYS A 5 -58.58 11.10 -26.04
N PHE A 6 -57.99 11.97 -25.22
CA PHE A 6 -56.54 11.99 -25.03
C PHE A 6 -56.21 11.10 -23.83
N SER A 7 -55.78 9.88 -24.11
CA SER A 7 -55.14 9.01 -23.12
C SER A 7 -53.71 9.50 -22.91
N GLY A 8 -53.40 9.97 -21.69
CA GLY A 8 -52.05 10.30 -21.28
C GLY A 8 -51.19 9.05 -21.15
N ALA A 9 -50.05 9.03 -21.84
CA ALA A 9 -48.98 8.06 -21.59
C ALA A 9 -47.92 8.75 -20.71
N MET A 10 -47.90 8.40 -19.43
CA MET A 10 -46.86 8.81 -18.49
C MET A 10 -45.64 7.90 -18.72
N ILE A 11 -44.62 8.42 -19.38
CA ILE A 11 -43.34 7.70 -19.55
C ILE A 11 -42.59 7.81 -18.23
N VAL A 12 -42.57 6.73 -17.45
CA VAL A 12 -41.72 6.60 -16.26
C VAL A 12 -40.30 6.32 -16.74
N SER A 13 -39.48 7.36 -16.84
CA SER A 13 -38.05 7.22 -17.05
C SER A 13 -37.40 6.72 -15.76
N VAL A 14 -37.15 5.41 -15.67
CA VAL A 14 -36.28 4.85 -14.64
C VAL A 14 -34.85 5.27 -14.99
N ALA A 15 -34.36 6.31 -14.32
CA ALA A 15 -32.95 6.65 -14.36
C ALA A 15 -32.15 5.49 -13.74
N MET A 16 -31.60 4.64 -14.61
CA MET A 16 -30.54 3.71 -14.21
C MET A 16 -29.33 4.55 -13.80
N ALA A 17 -29.21 4.82 -12.50
CA ALA A 17 -27.96 5.26 -11.93
C ALA A 17 -26.94 4.15 -12.19
N ALA A 18 -26.17 4.29 -13.27
CA ALA A 18 -25.03 3.43 -13.52
C ALA A 18 -24.11 3.55 -12.29
N CYS A 19 -23.96 2.46 -11.54
CA CYS A 19 -22.98 2.39 -10.46
C CYS A 19 -21.61 2.68 -11.08
N ALA A 20 -21.07 3.87 -10.81
CA ALA A 20 -19.74 4.23 -11.24
C ALA A 20 -18.78 3.16 -10.71
N GLN A 21 -18.16 2.39 -11.61
CA GLN A 21 -17.19 1.39 -11.19
C GLN A 21 -16.02 2.12 -10.52
N PRO A 22 -15.57 1.65 -9.35
CA PRO A 22 -14.42 2.26 -8.70
C PRO A 22 -13.20 2.22 -9.63
N PRO A 23 -12.27 3.20 -9.51
CA PRO A 23 -11.02 3.21 -10.24
C PRO A 23 -10.31 1.85 -10.17
N SER A 24 -9.56 1.49 -11.23
CA SER A 24 -8.82 0.22 -11.32
C SER A 24 -8.04 -0.09 -10.04
N ASP A 25 -7.35 0.92 -9.51
CA ASP A 25 -6.43 0.78 -8.39
C ASP A 25 -7.21 0.44 -7.10
N GLN A 26 -8.41 0.99 -6.90
CA GLN A 26 -9.24 0.59 -5.74
C GLN A 26 -9.73 -0.85 -5.87
N ARG A 27 -10.06 -1.32 -7.08
CA ARG A 27 -10.46 -2.72 -7.30
C ARG A 27 -9.32 -3.70 -7.12
N GLU A 28 -8.13 -3.32 -7.56
CA GLU A 28 -6.91 -4.11 -7.42
C GLU A 28 -6.58 -4.39 -5.95
N PHE A 29 -6.70 -3.39 -5.08
CA PHE A 29 -6.44 -3.54 -3.65
C PHE A 29 -7.66 -3.94 -2.81
N ALA A 30 -8.86 -4.01 -3.39
CA ALA A 30 -10.10 -4.33 -2.65
C ALA A 30 -10.09 -5.73 -1.99
N HIS A 31 -9.22 -6.62 -2.46
CA HIS A 31 -9.11 -7.99 -1.96
C HIS A 31 -7.97 -8.19 -0.96
N VAL A 32 -7.17 -7.14 -0.69
CA VAL A 32 -6.05 -7.25 0.23
C VAL A 32 -6.58 -7.16 1.66
N GLN A 33 -6.30 -8.20 2.45
CA GLN A 33 -6.47 -8.16 3.90
C GLN A 33 -5.17 -7.66 4.51
N TRP A 34 -5.04 -6.35 4.69
CA TRP A 34 -3.74 -5.72 4.91
C TRP A 34 -3.06 -6.19 6.19
N LEU A 35 -3.76 -6.20 7.32
CA LEU A 35 -3.18 -6.57 8.61
C LEU A 35 -2.66 -8.04 8.63
N PRO A 36 -3.45 -9.05 8.23
CA PRO A 36 -2.95 -10.42 8.08
C PRO A 36 -1.79 -10.55 7.10
N ALA A 37 -1.88 -9.91 5.93
CA ALA A 37 -0.85 -9.98 4.90
C ALA A 37 0.49 -9.39 5.38
N ILE A 38 0.45 -8.20 6.00
CA ILE A 38 1.62 -7.54 6.58
C ILE A 38 2.24 -8.43 7.66
N LYS A 39 1.43 -9.05 8.52
CA LYS A 39 1.91 -9.97 9.55
C LYS A 39 2.63 -11.17 8.94
N ALA A 40 2.07 -11.77 7.89
CA ALA A 40 2.69 -12.89 7.19
C ALA A 40 4.00 -12.47 6.48
N ILE A 41 4.05 -11.28 5.87
CA ILE A 41 5.28 -10.72 5.28
C ILE A 41 6.36 -10.56 6.33
N ILE A 42 6.06 -9.97 7.48
CA ILE A 42 7.02 -9.79 8.58
C ILE A 42 7.50 -11.14 9.11
N GLN A 43 6.60 -12.11 9.28
CA GLN A 43 6.92 -13.46 9.73
C GLN A 43 7.77 -14.25 8.73
N SER A 44 7.62 -14.01 7.43
CA SER A 44 8.46 -14.64 6.39
C SER A 44 9.94 -14.23 6.51
N GLY A 45 10.20 -13.05 7.05
CA GLY A 45 11.55 -12.53 7.27
C GLY A 45 12.31 -12.13 6.00
N ASP A 46 11.69 -12.15 4.82
CA ASP A 46 12.33 -11.79 3.54
C ASP A 46 11.45 -10.86 2.70
N LEU A 47 11.50 -9.56 3.01
CA LEU A 47 10.78 -8.53 2.26
C LEU A 47 11.37 -8.32 0.86
N ALA A 48 12.55 -8.87 0.52
CA ALA A 48 13.09 -8.79 -0.84
C ALA A 48 12.49 -9.86 -1.78
N ASP A 49 11.84 -10.89 -1.25
CA ASP A 49 11.14 -11.90 -2.06
C ASP A 49 9.76 -11.38 -2.48
N HIS A 50 9.74 -10.65 -3.59
CA HIS A 50 8.52 -10.08 -4.14
C HIS A 50 7.46 -11.13 -4.51
N ARG A 51 7.81 -12.39 -4.76
CA ARG A 51 6.83 -13.46 -5.05
C ARG A 51 6.12 -13.91 -3.78
N SER A 52 6.86 -14.03 -2.69
CA SER A 52 6.26 -14.25 -1.37
C SER A 52 5.35 -13.09 -0.99
N VAL A 53 5.83 -11.85 -1.12
CA VAL A 53 5.04 -10.64 -0.83
C VAL A 53 3.77 -10.57 -1.69
N ALA A 54 3.87 -10.84 -2.99
CA ALA A 54 2.73 -10.91 -3.92
C ALA A 54 1.66 -11.90 -3.42
N THR A 55 2.08 -13.08 -3.00
CA THR A 55 1.19 -14.12 -2.48
C THR A 55 0.47 -13.66 -1.21
N GLN A 56 1.19 -13.05 -0.26
CA GLN A 56 0.59 -12.59 0.99
C GLN A 56 -0.39 -11.44 0.77
N LEU A 57 -0.07 -10.51 -0.13
CA LEU A 57 -0.97 -9.40 -0.47
C LEU A 57 -2.10 -9.81 -1.41
N ASN A 58 -2.07 -11.02 -1.98
CA ASN A 58 -2.97 -11.44 -3.05
C ASN A 58 -2.96 -10.46 -4.24
N LEU A 59 -1.76 -10.05 -4.64
CA LEU A 59 -1.50 -9.16 -5.77
C LEU A 59 -0.62 -9.86 -6.79
N ILE A 60 -0.71 -9.44 -8.05
CA ILE A 60 0.27 -9.82 -9.07
C ILE A 60 1.36 -8.75 -9.05
N LEU A 61 2.59 -9.15 -8.69
CA LEU A 61 3.74 -8.25 -8.68
C LEU A 61 4.75 -8.63 -9.76
N VAL A 62 5.28 -7.63 -10.46
CA VAL A 62 6.29 -7.77 -11.50
C VAL A 62 7.50 -6.92 -11.15
N ALA A 63 8.65 -7.58 -11.01
CA ALA A 63 9.92 -6.89 -10.85
C ALA A 63 10.39 -6.35 -12.22
N LYS A 64 10.82 -5.09 -12.23
CA LYS A 64 11.50 -4.48 -13.38
C LYS A 64 12.95 -4.94 -13.46
N GLU A 65 13.57 -4.66 -14.60
CA GLU A 65 15.01 -4.84 -14.77
C GLU A 65 15.79 -4.01 -13.72
N PRO A 66 16.89 -4.56 -13.16
CA PRO A 66 17.75 -3.83 -12.25
C PRO A 66 18.32 -2.56 -12.89
N VAL A 67 18.32 -1.47 -12.14
CA VAL A 67 18.88 -0.18 -12.56
C VAL A 67 20.04 0.20 -11.64
N PRO A 68 21.20 0.65 -12.17
CA PRO A 68 22.32 1.06 -11.33
C PRO A 68 21.95 2.26 -10.45
N VAL A 69 22.35 2.20 -9.19
CA VAL A 69 22.21 3.30 -8.23
C VAL A 69 23.54 3.98 -8.03
N THR A 70 23.58 5.29 -8.24
CA THR A 70 24.77 6.11 -8.03
C THR A 70 24.70 6.88 -6.73
N ASP A 71 25.84 7.02 -6.05
CA ASP A 71 25.97 7.99 -4.96
C ASP A 71 26.01 9.44 -5.50
N LEU A 72 26.18 10.39 -4.58
CA LEU A 72 26.25 11.83 -4.89
C LEU A 72 27.45 12.18 -5.79
N ASP A 73 28.51 11.36 -5.80
CA ASP A 73 29.71 11.55 -6.61
C ASP A 73 29.60 10.85 -7.97
N GLY A 74 28.45 10.22 -8.27
CA GLY A 74 28.20 9.51 -9.53
C GLY A 74 28.79 8.10 -9.58
N LYS A 75 29.35 7.58 -8.47
CA LYS A 75 29.87 6.22 -8.39
C LYS A 75 28.71 5.25 -8.21
N ILE A 76 28.70 4.17 -9.00
CA ILE A 76 27.72 3.09 -8.84
C ILE A 76 27.97 2.37 -7.50
N THR A 77 26.96 2.35 -6.65
CA THR A 77 27.00 1.74 -5.30
C THR A 77 26.28 0.40 -5.24
N GLY A 78 25.42 0.12 -6.21
CA GLY A 78 24.62 -1.09 -6.28
C GLY A 78 23.59 -1.01 -7.40
N GLU A 79 22.56 -1.83 -7.27
CA GLU A 79 21.40 -1.88 -8.16
C GLU A 79 20.10 -1.73 -7.36
N SER A 80 19.09 -1.14 -8.01
CA SER A 80 17.72 -1.04 -7.52
C SER A 80 16.80 -1.81 -8.45
N ILE A 81 15.89 -2.57 -7.87
CA ILE A 81 14.85 -3.33 -8.54
C ILE A 81 13.52 -2.77 -8.06
N ASP A 82 12.80 -2.10 -8.94
CA ASP A 82 11.44 -1.63 -8.65
C ASP A 82 10.45 -2.76 -8.95
N VAL A 83 9.43 -2.88 -8.10
CA VAL A 83 8.37 -3.89 -8.21
C VAL A 83 7.03 -3.18 -8.34
N GLU A 84 6.30 -3.50 -9.40
CA GLU A 84 4.98 -2.94 -9.71
C GLU A 84 3.89 -4.00 -9.63
N THR A 85 2.64 -3.56 -9.56
CA THR A 85 1.47 -4.43 -9.60
C THR A 85 0.98 -4.66 -11.03
N VAL A 86 0.07 -5.63 -11.24
CA VAL A 86 -0.62 -5.85 -12.54
C VAL A 86 -2.14 -5.82 -12.36
N PRO A 87 -2.87 -4.90 -13.04
CA PRO A 87 -2.34 -3.83 -13.88
C PRO A 87 -1.49 -2.82 -13.09
N PRO A 88 -0.50 -2.15 -13.70
CA PRO A 88 0.35 -1.21 -12.97
C PRO A 88 -0.46 -0.05 -12.41
N ALA A 89 -0.33 0.19 -11.10
CA ALA A 89 -0.92 1.32 -10.43
C ALA A 89 -0.50 2.64 -11.10
N LYS A 90 -1.44 3.36 -11.72
CA LYS A 90 -1.18 4.69 -12.31
C LYS A 90 -1.35 5.77 -11.24
N SER A 91 -0.32 6.00 -10.43
CA SER A 91 -0.41 6.93 -9.29
C SER A 91 0.23 8.31 -9.56
N PHE A 92 -0.56 9.24 -10.10
CA PHE A 92 -0.26 10.69 -10.02
C PHE A 92 -1.43 11.53 -9.49
N ASP A 93 -2.59 10.92 -9.20
CA ASP A 93 -3.76 11.63 -8.68
C ASP A 93 -3.91 11.47 -7.16
N ASN A 94 -4.37 12.53 -6.50
CA ASN A 94 -4.57 12.60 -5.05
C ASN A 94 -5.66 11.65 -4.50
N GLY A 95 -6.35 10.89 -5.34
CA GLY A 95 -7.49 10.04 -4.97
C GLY A 95 -7.29 8.52 -5.15
N LYS A 96 -6.05 8.04 -5.30
CA LYS A 96 -5.76 6.61 -5.56
C LYS A 96 -4.81 6.02 -4.51
N ILE A 97 -4.88 4.71 -4.31
CA ILE A 97 -3.89 3.97 -3.53
C ILE A 97 -2.55 4.06 -4.27
N ARG A 98 -1.48 4.43 -3.55
CA ARG A 98 -0.14 4.57 -4.14
C ARG A 98 0.75 3.48 -3.58
N PHE A 99 1.16 2.57 -4.45
CA PHE A 99 1.98 1.43 -4.10
C PHE A 99 3.41 1.66 -4.58
N ARG A 100 4.38 1.55 -3.68
CA ARG A 100 5.81 1.61 -3.99
C ARG A 100 6.48 0.41 -3.35
N TYR A 101 7.12 -0.41 -4.17
CA TYR A 101 7.93 -1.51 -3.67
C TYR A 101 9.26 -1.53 -4.43
N GLY A 102 10.37 -1.54 -3.69
CA GLY A 102 11.70 -1.58 -4.27
C GLY A 102 12.68 -2.36 -3.42
N VAL A 103 13.68 -2.93 -4.08
CA VAL A 103 14.78 -3.67 -3.47
C VAL A 103 16.10 -3.06 -3.94
N TYR A 104 16.96 -2.70 -3.00
CA TYR A 104 18.32 -2.25 -3.25
C TYR A 104 19.33 -3.32 -2.83
N ILE A 105 20.31 -3.56 -3.70
CA ILE A 105 21.39 -4.50 -3.49
C ILE A 105 22.72 -3.75 -3.73
N PRO A 106 23.56 -3.55 -2.71
CA PRO A 106 24.86 -2.94 -2.87
C PRO A 106 25.82 -3.86 -3.63
N ASN A 107 26.83 -3.29 -4.29
CA ASN A 107 27.83 -4.03 -5.09
C ASN A 107 28.64 -5.06 -4.27
N ASP A 108 28.89 -4.78 -3.00
CA ASP A 108 29.56 -5.72 -2.09
C ASP A 108 28.62 -6.82 -1.58
N HIS A 109 27.32 -6.70 -1.90
CA HIS A 109 26.24 -7.53 -1.44
C HIS A 109 26.20 -7.70 0.09
N SER A 110 26.68 -6.72 0.85
CA SER A 110 26.76 -6.78 2.32
C SER A 110 25.39 -6.91 3.00
N TYR A 111 24.34 -6.37 2.37
CA TYR A 111 22.95 -6.51 2.79
C TYR A 111 22.02 -6.44 1.58
N ARG A 112 20.73 -6.70 1.80
CA ARG A 112 19.65 -6.29 0.89
C ARG A 112 18.71 -5.37 1.64
N ARG A 113 18.32 -4.27 1.00
CA ARG A 113 17.32 -3.35 1.55
C ARG A 113 16.05 -3.48 0.74
N ALA A 114 14.94 -3.75 1.40
CA ALA A 114 13.63 -3.76 0.77
C ALA A 114 12.74 -2.71 1.43
N ILE A 115 11.94 -2.01 0.62
CA ILE A 115 11.03 -0.97 1.07
C ILE A 115 9.69 -1.20 0.38
N LEU A 116 8.64 -1.39 1.17
CA LEU A 116 7.26 -1.43 0.71
C LEU A 116 6.50 -0.28 1.36
N ILE A 117 5.89 0.60 0.56
CA ILE A 117 5.08 1.73 1.04
C ILE A 117 3.74 1.69 0.29
N VAL A 118 2.65 1.71 1.04
CA VAL A 118 1.30 1.83 0.49
C VAL A 118 0.62 3.03 1.12
N ARG A 119 0.27 4.01 0.28
CA ARG A 119 -0.42 5.24 0.69
C ARG A 119 -1.87 5.24 0.27
N ASN A 120 -2.64 6.06 0.97
CA ASN A 120 -4.09 6.15 0.87
C ASN A 120 -4.76 4.78 1.12
N ILE A 121 -4.18 3.96 2.00
CA ILE A 121 -4.66 2.60 2.33
C ILE A 121 -6.11 2.62 2.86
N GLY A 122 -6.50 3.71 3.52
CA GLY A 122 -7.88 3.98 3.94
C GLY A 122 -8.93 3.98 2.82
N LEU A 123 -8.53 4.07 1.54
CA LEU A 123 -9.44 3.89 0.39
C LEU A 123 -9.83 2.42 0.16
N SER A 124 -9.06 1.47 0.71
CA SER A 124 -9.33 0.02 0.66
C SER A 124 -9.81 -0.53 2.00
N GLU A 125 -9.15 -0.16 3.10
CA GLU A 125 -9.42 -0.69 4.43
C GLU A 125 -9.14 0.40 5.47
N CYS A 126 -10.10 0.65 6.38
CA CYS A 126 -9.86 1.52 7.53
C CYS A 126 -9.16 0.74 8.64
N ILE A 127 -7.83 0.85 8.70
CA ILE A 127 -7.01 0.23 9.75
C ILE A 127 -6.88 1.18 10.93
N THR A 128 -7.34 0.79 12.11
CA THR A 128 -7.28 1.62 13.32
C THR A 128 -6.14 1.20 14.26
N VAL A 129 -5.81 2.06 15.23
CA VAL A 129 -4.83 1.74 16.27
C VAL A 129 -5.21 0.49 17.09
N PRO A 130 -6.48 0.29 17.52
CA PRO A 130 -6.93 -0.97 18.10
C PRO A 130 -6.66 -2.20 17.23
N ASP A 131 -6.98 -2.15 15.92
CA ASP A 131 -6.77 -3.30 15.02
C ASP A 131 -5.27 -3.67 14.90
N ILE A 132 -4.42 -2.63 14.85
CA ILE A 132 -2.96 -2.77 14.87
C ILE A 132 -2.50 -3.42 16.18
N TYR A 133 -3.03 -2.96 17.32
CA TYR A 133 -2.72 -3.51 18.64
C TYR A 133 -3.13 -4.98 18.76
N GLU A 134 -4.32 -5.34 18.29
CA GLU A 134 -4.80 -6.73 18.29
C GLU A 134 -3.93 -7.64 17.41
N THR A 135 -3.43 -7.11 16.29
CA THR A 135 -2.65 -7.88 15.31
C THR A 135 -1.20 -8.09 15.74
N PHE A 136 -0.55 -7.04 16.23
CA PHE A 136 0.91 -6.97 16.46
C PHE A 136 1.30 -6.76 17.94
N GLY A 137 0.33 -6.53 18.82
CA GLY A 137 0.56 -6.21 20.24
C GLY A 137 0.83 -4.73 20.49
N TYR A 138 1.33 -4.42 21.68
CA TYR A 138 1.57 -3.04 22.13
C TYR A 138 2.46 -2.26 21.16
N VAL A 139 2.01 -1.06 20.77
CA VAL A 139 2.68 -0.21 19.79
C VAL A 139 3.25 1.04 20.44
N ARG A 140 4.45 1.44 20.03
CA ARG A 140 4.95 2.78 20.34
C ARG A 140 4.34 3.77 19.35
N GLN A 141 3.60 4.74 19.88
CA GLN A 141 3.10 5.85 19.08
C GLN A 141 4.07 7.03 19.16
N THR A 142 4.31 7.66 18.01
CA THR A 142 5.14 8.86 17.89
C THR A 142 4.47 9.88 17.00
N THR A 143 4.41 11.12 17.46
CA THR A 143 4.08 12.28 16.64
C THR A 143 5.37 12.87 16.07
N TYR A 144 5.38 13.18 14.77
CA TYR A 144 6.55 13.82 14.16
C TYR A 144 6.60 15.29 14.57
N ALA A 145 7.71 15.77 15.12
CA ALA A 145 7.82 17.15 15.60
C ALA A 145 7.58 18.23 14.51
N HIS A 146 7.71 17.86 13.23
CA HIS A 146 7.56 18.76 12.08
C HIS A 146 6.34 18.41 11.20
N SER A 147 5.42 17.58 11.69
CA SER A 147 4.22 17.18 10.95
C SER A 147 3.06 16.93 11.92
N ALA A 148 1.83 17.17 11.47
CA ALA A 148 0.65 16.74 12.23
C ALA A 148 0.55 15.20 12.32
N ASN A 149 1.27 14.49 11.46
CA ASN A 149 1.18 13.04 11.34
C ASN A 149 1.53 12.33 12.66
N ARG A 150 0.66 11.39 13.02
CA ARG A 150 0.92 10.41 14.06
C ARG A 150 1.32 9.10 13.42
N THR A 151 2.29 8.41 14.02
CA THR A 151 2.73 7.09 13.59
C THR A 151 2.58 6.07 14.71
N ALA A 152 2.21 4.86 14.35
CA ALA A 152 2.24 3.68 15.21
C ALA A 152 3.30 2.74 14.62
N GLY A 153 4.42 2.58 15.33
CA GLY A 153 5.62 1.94 14.80
C GLY A 153 6.05 0.70 15.58
N TYR A 154 6.59 -0.28 14.86
CA TYR A 154 7.20 -1.48 15.41
C TYR A 154 8.59 -1.67 14.83
N HIS A 155 9.47 -2.17 15.69
CA HIS A 155 10.83 -2.53 15.33
C HIS A 155 11.05 -4.00 15.69
N PHE A 156 11.04 -4.85 14.68
CA PHE A 156 11.23 -6.29 14.84
C PHE A 156 12.72 -6.60 14.70
N LYS A 157 13.36 -6.93 15.82
CA LYS A 157 14.74 -7.43 15.86
C LYS A 157 14.73 -8.95 15.88
N ALA A 158 15.10 -9.56 14.76
CA ALA A 158 15.43 -10.98 14.66
C ALA A 158 16.79 -11.11 13.96
N ALA A 159 17.00 -12.15 13.14
CA ALA A 159 18.18 -12.23 12.26
C ALA A 159 18.24 -11.08 11.24
N ASN A 160 17.10 -10.42 10.99
CA ASN A 160 16.96 -9.24 10.13
C ASN A 160 16.29 -8.11 10.92
N THR A 161 16.56 -6.86 10.53
CA THR A 161 15.88 -5.69 11.07
C THR A 161 14.70 -5.34 10.17
N ILE A 162 13.48 -5.42 10.70
CA ILE A 162 12.26 -4.95 10.02
C ILE A 162 11.63 -3.83 10.83
N ASP A 163 11.41 -2.69 10.18
CA ASP A 163 10.63 -1.58 10.70
C ASP A 163 9.26 -1.55 10.02
N LEU A 164 8.19 -1.47 10.81
CA LEU A 164 6.82 -1.32 10.34
C LEU A 164 6.25 -0.02 10.89
N TYR A 165 5.65 0.80 10.03
CA TYR A 165 4.97 2.02 10.42
C TYR A 165 3.58 2.08 9.82
N PHE A 166 2.60 2.42 10.64
CA PHE A 166 1.29 2.91 10.21
C PHE A 166 1.23 4.41 10.48
N THR A 167 0.92 5.20 9.45
CA THR A 167 0.84 6.66 9.54
C THR A 167 -0.60 7.12 9.44
N PHE A 168 -0.97 8.06 10.30
CA PHE A 168 -2.25 8.74 10.37
C PHE A 168 -2.01 10.23 10.11
N ALA A 169 -2.90 10.90 9.36
CA ALA A 169 -2.74 12.33 9.03
C ALA A 169 -2.61 13.22 10.27
N ASP A 170 -3.36 12.93 11.32
CA ASP A 170 -3.30 13.64 12.59
C ASP A 170 -3.69 12.74 13.78
N GLU A 171 -3.73 13.32 14.98
CA GLU A 171 -4.09 12.62 16.21
C GLU A 171 -5.56 12.18 16.29
N HIS A 172 -6.45 12.84 15.54
CA HIS A 172 -7.88 12.55 15.49
C HIS A 172 -8.26 11.57 14.38
N THR A 173 -7.37 11.38 13.41
CA THR A 173 -7.53 10.48 12.29
C THR A 173 -7.58 9.04 12.77
N LYS A 174 -8.70 8.37 12.47
CA LYS A 174 -8.97 7.00 12.95
C LYS A 174 -8.37 5.92 12.06
N CYS A 175 -8.39 6.13 10.75
CA CYS A 175 -7.90 5.17 9.76
C CYS A 175 -6.46 5.52 9.36
N ALA A 176 -5.59 4.53 9.26
CA ALA A 176 -4.26 4.72 8.71
C ALA A 176 -4.35 5.21 7.25
N GLU A 177 -3.51 6.16 6.90
CA GLU A 177 -3.37 6.65 5.52
C GLU A 177 -2.21 5.97 4.80
N GLU A 178 -1.17 5.57 5.52
CA GLU A 178 -0.01 4.91 4.94
C GLU A 178 0.43 3.75 5.82
N VAL A 179 0.88 2.68 5.16
CA VAL A 179 1.71 1.65 5.77
C VAL A 179 3.07 1.62 5.08
N ALA A 180 4.13 1.50 5.86
CA ALA A 180 5.49 1.37 5.38
C ALA A 180 6.21 0.22 6.09
N ILE A 181 6.83 -0.66 5.31
CA ILE A 181 7.70 -1.73 5.79
C ILE A 181 9.10 -1.50 5.22
N PHE A 182 10.08 -1.41 6.11
CA PHE A 182 11.49 -1.30 5.74
C PHE A 182 12.24 -2.51 6.28
N GLN A 183 13.09 -3.11 5.46
CA GLN A 183 13.95 -4.19 5.89
C GLN A 183 15.38 -3.93 5.46
N ASN A 184 16.33 -4.11 6.38
CA ASN A 184 17.72 -4.38 6.04
C ASN A 184 18.02 -5.82 6.45
N ARG A 185 18.31 -6.67 5.46
CA ARG A 185 18.70 -8.07 5.64
C ARG A 185 20.19 -8.20 5.36
N TRP A 186 20.97 -8.39 6.42
CA TRP A 186 22.42 -8.57 6.33
C TRP A 186 22.75 -10.00 5.90
N LYS A 187 23.91 -10.18 5.27
CA LYS A 187 24.45 -11.52 4.96
C LYS A 187 24.91 -12.25 6.22
#